data_AF-A0A3E0DSJ9-F1
#
_entry.id   AF-A0A3E0DSJ9-F1
#
_cell.length_a   1.000
_cell.length_b   1.000
_cell.length_c   1.000
_cell.angle_alpha   90.00
_cell.angle_beta   90.00
_cell.angle_gamma   90.00
#
_symmetry.space_group_name_H-M   'P 1'
#
loop_
_entity.id
_entity.type
_entity.pdbx_description
1 polymer ?
#
loop_
_entity_poly.entity_id
_entity_poly.type
_entity_poly.pdbx_seq_one_letter_code
_entity_poly.pdbx_strand_id
1 'polypeptide(L)' 'MNPIYDTTTFEHQNIKLIDAPLLDISATFIRKSILAGKSVKYLLPDGVADYIRDKKLYL' A
#
# COMPACT_ATOMS: atom_id res chain seq x y z
N MET A 1 18.45 -16.47 -10.56
CA MET A 1 17.04 -16.75 -10.91
C MET A 1 16.37 -17.18 -9.61
N ASN A 2 15.63 -16.30 -8.93
CA ASN A 2 15.12 -16.59 -7.57
C ASN A 2 13.77 -17.33 -7.65
N PRO A 3 13.66 -18.56 -7.12
CA PRO A 3 12.43 -19.36 -7.15
C PRO A 3 11.74 -19.27 -5.78
N ILE A 4 10.90 -18.25 -5.54
CA ILE A 4 10.14 -18.13 -4.27
C ILE A 4 8.73 -17.58 -4.49
N TYR A 5 8.04 -18.03 -5.55
CA TYR A 5 6.58 -17.98 -5.55
C TYR A 5 6.10 -19.42 -5.52
N ASP A 6 5.86 -19.86 -4.29
CA ASP A 6 5.16 -21.09 -3.97
C ASP A 6 3.91 -21.20 -4.84
N THR A 7 3.76 -22.34 -5.52
CA THR A 7 2.69 -22.60 -6.48
C THR A 7 1.43 -22.97 -5.72
N THR A 8 0.93 -22.08 -4.86
CA THR A 8 -0.36 -22.27 -4.21
C THR A 8 -1.44 -22.02 -5.25
N THR A 9 -1.87 -23.08 -5.94
CA THR A 9 -3.00 -22.98 -6.85
C THR A 9 -4.24 -22.70 -6.00
N PHE A 10 -4.78 -21.48 -6.10
CA PHE A 10 -6.01 -21.08 -5.43
C PHE A 10 -7.22 -21.73 -6.13
N GLU A 11 -7.32 -23.05 -6.06
CA GLU A 11 -8.44 -23.81 -6.64
C GLU A 11 -9.64 -23.81 -5.70
N HIS A 12 -10.33 -22.69 -5.65
CA HIS A 12 -11.62 -22.59 -4.99
C HIS A 12 -12.57 -21.77 -5.86
N GLN A 13 -13.79 -22.26 -6.07
CA GLN A 13 -14.81 -21.65 -6.94
C GLN A 13 -15.09 -20.16 -6.66
N ASN A 14 -14.84 -19.72 -5.42
CA ASN A 14 -15.06 -18.34 -4.96
C ASN A 14 -13.78 -17.49 -4.90
N ILE A 15 -12.64 -17.99 -5.41
CA ILE A 15 -11.40 -17.22 -5.54
C ILE A 15 -11.20 -16.87 -7.01
N LYS A 16 -10.91 -15.60 -7.29
CA LYS A 16 -10.57 -15.10 -8.63
C LYS A 16 -9.26 -14.34 -8.54
N LEU A 17 -8.26 -14.79 -9.29
CA LEU A 17 -7.04 -14.02 -9.49
C LEU A 17 -7.31 -12.96 -10.56
N ILE A 18 -6.83 -11.75 -10.31
CA ILE A 18 -6.90 -10.63 -11.25
C ILE A 18 -5.50 -10.09 -11.48
N ASP A 19 -5.25 -9.65 -12.71
CA ASP A 19 -4.02 -8.91 -13.01
C ASP A 19 -4.16 -7.49 -12.46
N ALA A 20 -3.20 -7.10 -11.63
CA ALA A 20 -3.12 -5.76 -11.07
C ALA A 20 -1.82 -5.08 -11.51
N PRO A 21 -1.84 -3.77 -11.79
CA PRO A 21 -0.61 -3.04 -12.06
C PRO A 21 0.29 -3.06 -10.82
N LEU A 22 1.60 -3.25 -11.05
CA LEU A 22 2.57 -3.14 -9.98
C LEU A 22 2.70 -1.68 -9.55
N LEU A 23 2.51 -1.42 -8.26
CA LEU A 23 2.71 -0.11 -7.65
C LEU A 23 3.82 -0.22 -6.60
N ASP A 24 4.84 0.62 -6.71
CA ASP A 24 5.90 0.75 -5.71
C ASP A 24 5.47 1.69 -4.57
N ILE A 25 4.37 1.33 -3.92
CA ILE A 25 3.79 2.06 -2.80
C ILE A 25 3.18 1.08 -1.81
N SER A 26 3.40 1.32 -0.52
CA SER A 26 2.82 0.53 0.55
C SER A 26 2.41 1.40 1.73
N ALA A 27 1.47 0.92 2.53
CA ALA A 27 1.10 1.59 3.77
C ALA A 27 2.30 1.78 4.72
N THR A 28 3.24 0.83 4.72
CA THR A 28 4.48 0.94 5.50
C THR A 28 5.37 2.07 5.00
N PHE A 29 5.53 2.22 3.68
CA PHE A 29 6.28 3.32 3.07
C PHE A 29 5.65 4.69 3.38
N ILE A 30 4.33 4.79 3.27
CA ILE A 30 3.57 6.03 3.54
C ILE A 30 3.75 6.45 5.01
N ARG A 31 3.52 5.55 5.97
CA ARG A 31 3.66 5.88 7.41
C ARG A 31 5.09 6.31 7.77
N LYS A 32 6.10 5.63 7.22
CA LYS A 32 7.52 6.01 7.42
C LYS A 32 7.82 7.40 6.83
N SER A 33 7.24 7.73 5.69
CA SER A 33 7.41 9.03 5.05
C SER A 33 6.78 10.15 5.87
N ILE A 34 5.57 9.94 6.41
CA ILE A 34 4.89 10.87 7.31
C ILE A 34 5.75 11.12 8.56
N LEU A 35 6.20 10.05 9.23
CA LEU A 35 7.05 10.15 10.42
C LEU A 35 8.38 10.88 10.13
N ALA A 36 8.93 10.71 8.93
CA ALA A 36 10.14 11.40 8.48
C ALA A 36 9.89 12.86 8.02
N GLY A 37 8.68 13.39 8.16
CA GLY A 37 8.32 14.74 7.73
C GLY A 37 8.29 14.94 6.21
N LYS A 38 8.23 13.86 5.43
CA LYS A 38 8.19 13.91 3.96
C LYS A 38 6.76 14.11 3.47
N SER A 39 6.63 14.81 2.35
CA SER A 39 5.34 14.94 1.66
C SER A 39 4.88 13.58 1.10
N VAL A 40 3.60 13.26 1.28
CA VAL A 40 2.93 12.10 0.70
C VAL A 40 1.91 12.51 -0.38
N LYS A 41 2.07 13.72 -0.95
CA LYS A 41 1.22 14.21 -2.04
C LYS A 41 1.26 13.23 -3.21
N TYR A 42 0.10 12.97 -3.82
CA TYR A 42 -0.11 12.00 -4.91
C TYR A 42 0.01 10.52 -4.52
N LEU A 43 0.42 10.20 -3.29
CA LEU A 43 0.46 8.84 -2.76
C LEU A 43 -0.87 8.44 -2.11
N LEU A 44 -1.70 9.45 -1.78
CA LEU A 44 -2.98 9.31 -1.11
C LEU A 44 -3.99 10.27 -1.75
N PRO A 45 -5.29 9.96 -1.69
CA PRO A 45 -6.33 10.96 -1.90
C PRO A 45 -6.18 12.12 -0.91
N ASP A 46 -6.45 13.35 -1.35
CA ASP A 46 -6.22 14.56 -0.54
C ASP A 46 -6.98 14.51 0.80
N GLY A 47 -8.24 14.07 0.81
CA GLY A 47 -9.03 13.96 2.05
C GLY A 47 -8.45 12.97 3.05
N VAL A 48 -7.69 11.95 2.61
CA VAL A 48 -7.00 11.02 3.51
C VAL A 48 -5.77 11.69 4.11
N ALA A 49 -5.01 12.44 3.30
CA ALA A 49 -3.86 13.20 3.78
C ALA A 49 -4.27 14.27 4.80
N ASP A 50 -5.40 14.95 4.55
CA ASP A 50 -6.00 15.92 5.48
C ASP A 50 -6.40 15.25 6.79
N TYR A 51 -7.10 14.10 6.72
CA TYR A 51 -7.51 13.37 7.92
C TYR A 51 -6.31 12.94 8.78
N ILE A 52 -5.23 12.45 8.16
CA ILE A 52 -4.00 12.06 8.85
C ILE A 52 -3.40 13.27 9.58
N ARG A 53 -3.30 14.41 8.92
CA ARG A 53 -2.77 15.65 9.50
C ARG A 53 -3.63 16.12 10.68
N ASP A 54 -4.94 16.23 10.48
CA ASP A 54 -5.88 16.80 11.45
C ASP A 54 -6.01 15.93 12.70
N LYS A 55 -5.90 14.60 12.53
CA LYS A 55 -5.92 13.62 13.62
C LYS A 55 -4.53 13.27 14.16
N LYS A 56 -3.46 13.87 13.62
CA LYS A 56 -2.07 13.61 14.04
C LYS A 56 -1.70 12.13 14.01
N LEU A 57 -2.17 11.41 12.99
CA LEU A 57 -1.88 9.99 12.85
C LEU A 57 -0.43 9.80 12.38
N TYR A 58 0.26 8.81 12.97
CA TYR A 58 1.61 8.41 12.59
C TYR A 58 2.70 9.48 12.80
N LEU A 59 2.43 10.47 13.68
CA LEU A 59 3.40 11.44 14.19
C LEU A 59 4.13 10.91 15.43
#